data_AF-A0A455UGH9-F1
#
_entry.id   AF-A0A455UGH9-F1
#
_cell.length_a   1.000
_cell.length_b   1.000
_cell.length_c   1.000
_cell.angle_alpha   90.00
_cell.angle_beta   90.00
_cell.angle_gamma   90.00
#
_symmetry.space_group_name_H-M   'P 1'
#
loop_
_entity.id
_entity.type
_entity.pdbx_description
1 polymer ?
#
loop_
_entity_poly.entity_id
_entity_poly.type
_entity_poly.pdbx_seq_one_letter_code
_entity_poly.pdbx_strand_id
1 'polypeptide(L)'
;MLMFCVYGAYAVNNDTFDVWLMLAFGVVGYIFNRAAIPAAPFLIGFILGPMFEDNLRRSLLIGGNDLSIFVRGPITWVFIALTVGSITLALYRFISSRRDARHVGDQSQEVQ
;
A
#
# COMPACT_ATOMS: atom_id res chain seq x y z
N MET A 1 9.00 -31.10 -5.74
CA MET A 1 9.23 -29.67 -6.09
C MET A 1 10.59 -29.16 -5.62
N LEU A 2 10.88 -29.11 -4.31
CA LEU A 2 12.15 -28.53 -3.78
C LEU A 2 13.43 -29.18 -4.34
N MET A 3 13.49 -30.51 -4.45
CA MET A 3 14.65 -31.21 -5.02
C MET A 3 14.89 -30.88 -6.50
N PHE A 4 13.83 -30.61 -7.27
CA PHE A 4 13.92 -30.21 -8.68
C PHE A 4 14.39 -28.75 -8.82
N CYS A 5 13.95 -27.87 -7.92
CA CYS A 5 14.41 -26.48 -7.88
C CYS A 5 15.89 -26.38 -7.45
N VAL A 6 16.35 -27.21 -6.52
CA VAL A 6 17.78 -27.27 -6.12
C VAL A 6 18.65 -27.76 -7.28
N TYR A 7 18.19 -28.76 -8.02
CA TYR A 7 18.89 -29.25 -9.21
C TYR A 7 18.93 -28.18 -10.33
N GLY A 8 17.85 -27.42 -10.51
CA GLY A 8 17.79 -26.29 -11.45
C GLY A 8 18.76 -25.16 -11.09
N ALA A 9 18.82 -24.74 -9.82
CA ALA A 9 19.74 -23.69 -9.36
C ALA A 9 21.22 -24.11 -9.47
N TYR A 10 21.52 -25.39 -9.17
CA TYR A 10 22.87 -25.94 -9.31
C TYR A 10 23.32 -26.02 -10.78
N ALA A 11 22.40 -26.32 -11.70
CA ALA A 11 22.70 -26.48 -13.14
C ALA A 11 22.99 -25.17 -13.88
N VAL A 12 22.57 -24.01 -13.36
CA VAL A 12 22.72 -22.72 -14.06
C VAL A 12 24.14 -22.16 -13.94
N ASN A 13 24.79 -22.25 -12.77
CA ASN A 13 26.13 -21.66 -12.57
C ASN A 13 27.17 -22.57 -11.90
N ASN A 14 26.82 -23.77 -11.41
CA ASN A 14 27.75 -24.62 -10.61
C ASN A 14 28.41 -23.87 -9.43
N ASP A 15 27.77 -22.79 -8.97
CA ASP A 15 28.25 -21.91 -7.93
C ASP A 15 27.44 -22.15 -6.65
N THR A 16 28.13 -22.43 -5.54
CA THR A 16 27.49 -22.74 -4.26
C THR A 16 26.72 -21.53 -3.70
N PHE A 17 27.02 -20.33 -4.20
CA PHE A 17 26.33 -19.10 -3.86
C PHE A 17 24.86 -19.09 -4.31
N ASP A 18 24.55 -19.65 -5.49
CA ASP A 18 23.18 -19.72 -6.02
C ASP A 18 22.29 -20.61 -5.14
N VAL A 19 22.87 -21.70 -4.60
CA VAL A 19 22.20 -22.59 -3.64
C VAL A 19 21.91 -21.87 -2.32
N TRP A 20 22.88 -21.10 -1.82
CA TRP A 20 22.69 -20.29 -0.60
C TRP A 20 21.62 -19.21 -0.79
N LEU A 21 21.61 -18.54 -1.94
CA LEU A 21 20.63 -17.53 -2.29
C LEU A 21 19.22 -18.14 -2.39
N MET A 22 19.10 -19.29 -3.06
CA MET A 22 17.84 -20.03 -3.16
C MET A 22 17.30 -20.43 -1.78
N LEU A 23 18.17 -20.88 -0.88
CA LEU A 23 17.79 -21.23 0.49
C LEU A 23 17.32 -20.00 1.27
N ALA A 24 18.03 -18.87 1.15
CA ALA A 24 17.65 -17.60 1.77
C ALA A 24 16.28 -17.11 1.28
N PHE A 25 16.03 -17.09 -0.03
CA PHE A 25 14.72 -16.71 -0.59
C PHE A 25 13.61 -17.70 -0.20
N GLY A 26 13.92 -19.00 -0.06
CA GLY A 26 12.99 -19.99 0.47
C GLY A 26 12.55 -19.69 1.91
N VAL A 27 13.50 -19.30 2.77
CA VAL A 27 13.21 -18.87 4.16
C VAL A 27 12.41 -17.56 4.19
N VAL A 28 12.77 -16.58 3.37
CA VAL A 28 12.01 -15.32 3.25
C VAL A 28 10.57 -15.58 2.79
N GLY A 29 10.38 -16.45 1.79
CA GLY A 29 9.05 -16.87 1.34
C GLY A 29 8.24 -17.58 2.43
N TYR A 30 8.89 -18.39 3.27
CA TYR A 30 8.23 -19.01 4.43
C TYR A 30 7.77 -17.97 5.47
N ILE A 31 8.59 -16.94 5.71
CA ILE A 31 8.22 -15.82 6.59
C ILE A 31 7.03 -15.05 6.01
N PHE A 32 7.00 -14.80 4.71
CA PHE A 32 5.89 -14.12 4.04
C PHE A 32 4.59 -14.93 4.10
N ASN A 33 4.68 -16.25 3.97
CA ASN A 33 3.53 -17.13 4.17
C ASN A 33 3.00 -17.05 5.61
N ARG A 34 3.91 -17.02 6.60
CA ARG A 34 3.55 -16.86 8.02
C ARG A 34 2.94 -15.48 8.33
N ALA A 35 3.34 -14.44 7.61
CA ALA A 35 2.78 -13.09 7.73
C ALA A 35 1.38 -12.97 7.10
N ALA A 36 0.89 -14.02 6.42
CA ALA A 36 -0.40 -14.04 5.70
C ALA A 36 -0.60 -12.84 4.76
N ILE A 37 0.50 -12.22 4.31
CA ILE A 37 0.46 -11.13 3.35
C ILE A 37 0.17 -11.79 2.02
N PRO A 38 -1.00 -11.53 1.38
CA PRO A 38 -1.29 -12.14 0.11
C PRO A 38 -0.20 -11.72 -0.90
N ALA A 39 0.16 -12.62 -1.83
CA ALA A 39 1.13 -12.27 -2.86
C ALA A 39 0.67 -11.06 -3.71
N ALA A 40 -0.64 -10.81 -3.75
CA ALA A 40 -1.26 -9.69 -4.44
C ALA A 40 -0.77 -8.31 -3.97
N PRO A 41 -0.86 -7.90 -2.68
CA PRO A 41 -0.35 -6.60 -2.23
C PRO A 41 1.16 -6.45 -2.39
N PHE A 42 1.95 -7.52 -2.28
CA PHE A 42 3.39 -7.43 -2.55
C PHE A 42 3.67 -7.10 -4.02
N LEU A 43 2.99 -7.78 -4.94
CA LEU A 43 3.07 -7.52 -6.38
C LEU A 43 2.60 -6.11 -6.74
N ILE A 44 1.47 -5.69 -6.16
CA ILE A 44 0.90 -4.35 -6.35
C ILE A 44 1.91 -3.30 -5.87
N GLY A 45 2.49 -3.45 -4.67
CA GLY A 45 3.53 -2.57 -4.17
C GLY A 45 4.79 -2.54 -5.04
N PHE A 46 5.21 -3.68 -5.59
CA PHE A 46 6.35 -3.76 -6.49
C PHE A 46 6.12 -3.04 -7.82
N ILE A 47 4.94 -3.17 -8.42
CA ILE A 47 4.58 -2.49 -9.68
C ILE A 47 4.34 -1.00 -9.46
N LEU A 48 3.72 -0.63 -8.33
CA LEU A 48 3.48 0.78 -7.99
C LEU A 48 4.75 1.48 -7.51
N GLY A 49 5.74 0.77 -6.99
CA GLY A 49 7.03 1.31 -6.55
C GLY A 49 7.70 2.21 -7.59
N PRO A 50 7.99 1.76 -8.82
CA PRO A 50 8.60 2.60 -9.85
C PRO A 50 7.69 3.76 -10.24
N MET A 51 6.38 3.55 -10.34
CA MET A 51 5.45 4.66 -10.62
C MET A 51 5.46 5.70 -9.51
N PHE A 52 5.54 5.28 -8.26
CA PHE A 52 5.64 6.18 -7.10
C PHE A 52 6.95 6.98 -7.14
N GLU A 53 8.08 6.32 -7.39
CA GLU A 53 9.38 6.99 -7.49
C GLU A 53 9.42 7.96 -8.68
N ASP A 54 8.88 7.58 -9.84
CA ASP A 54 8.74 8.46 -11.01
C ASP A 54 7.89 9.68 -10.70
N ASN A 55 6.73 9.49 -10.05
CA ASN A 55 5.84 10.60 -9.68
C ASN A 55 6.47 11.51 -8.62
N LEU A 56 7.16 10.93 -7.63
CA LEU A 56 7.92 11.68 -6.62
C LEU A 56 9.03 12.50 -7.28
N ARG A 57 9.83 11.87 -8.15
CA ARG A 57 10.92 12.51 -8.87
C ARG A 57 10.40 13.61 -9.79
N ARG A 58 9.34 13.35 -10.56
CA ARG A 58 8.70 14.37 -11.40
C ARG A 58 8.14 15.53 -10.58
N SER A 59 7.51 15.24 -9.45
CA SER A 59 7.00 16.26 -8.53
C SER A 59 8.13 17.13 -7.95
N LEU A 60 9.27 16.54 -7.59
CA LEU A 60 10.45 17.26 -7.11
C LEU A 60 11.16 18.07 -8.20
N LEU A 61 11.20 17.57 -9.43
CA LEU A 61 11.76 18.26 -10.60
C LEU A 61 10.90 19.46 -11.01
N ILE A 62 9.57 19.29 -11.05
CA ILE A 62 8.61 20.39 -11.26
C ILE A 62 8.64 21.35 -10.06
N GLY A 63 8.91 20.82 -8.87
CA GLY A 63 9.05 21.53 -7.61
C GLY A 63 10.33 22.38 -7.48
N GLY A 64 11.26 22.29 -8.43
CA GLY A 64 12.47 23.12 -8.44
C GLY A 64 13.37 22.97 -7.19
N ASN A 65 13.42 21.77 -6.59
CA ASN A 65 14.17 21.48 -5.34
C ASN A 65 13.61 22.15 -4.07
N ASP A 66 12.40 22.71 -4.12
CA ASP A 66 11.76 23.34 -2.97
C ASP A 66 10.54 22.52 -2.53
N LEU A 67 10.66 21.79 -1.42
CA LEU A 67 9.54 21.06 -0.78
C LEU A 67 8.36 21.98 -0.42
N SER A 68 8.55 23.30 -0.53
CA SER A 68 7.53 24.33 -0.34
C SER A 68 6.41 24.31 -1.38
N ILE A 69 6.55 23.67 -2.55
CA ILE A 69 5.44 23.56 -3.53
C ILE A 69 4.29 22.66 -3.03
N PHE A 70 4.57 21.65 -2.21
CA PHE A 70 3.52 20.83 -1.62
C PHE A 70 2.58 21.62 -0.71
N VAL A 71 3.05 22.71 -0.09
CA VAL A 71 2.27 23.50 0.89
C VAL A 71 1.83 24.86 0.33
N ARG A 72 2.55 25.40 -0.66
CA ARG A 72 2.35 26.76 -1.18
C ARG A 72 1.46 26.82 -2.42
N GLY A 73 1.12 25.68 -3.03
CA GLY A 73 0.13 25.62 -4.10
C GLY A 73 -1.27 25.98 -3.59
N PRO A 74 -2.01 26.90 -4.23
CA PRO A 74 -3.40 27.23 -3.85
C PRO A 74 -4.33 26.00 -3.88
N ILE A 75 -3.97 24.98 -4.67
CA ILE A 75 -4.71 23.72 -4.79
C ILE A 75 -4.55 22.85 -3.53
N THR A 76 -3.39 22.85 -2.87
CA THR A 76 -3.17 22.09 -1.62
C THR A 76 -4.05 22.62 -0.50
N TRP A 77 -4.15 23.94 -0.37
CA TRP A 77 -5.02 24.57 0.63
C TRP A 77 -6.50 24.19 0.43
N VAL A 78 -6.96 24.13 -0.82
CA VAL A 78 -8.31 23.66 -1.13
C VAL A 78 -8.50 22.20 -0.71
N PHE A 79 -7.54 21.33 -1.02
CA PHE A 79 -7.63 19.90 -0.68
C PHE A 79 -7.57 19.67 0.84
N ILE A 80 -6.66 20.35 1.55
CA ILE A 80 -6.55 20.32 3.01
C ILE A 80 -7.84 20.84 3.65
N ALA A 81 -8.38 21.97 3.19
CA ALA A 81 -9.63 22.51 3.70
C ALA A 81 -10.80 21.54 3.48
N LEU A 82 -10.85 20.86 2.33
CA LEU A 82 -11.85 19.84 2.03
C LEU A 82 -11.71 18.60 2.93
N THR A 83 -10.48 18.10 3.10
CA THR A 83 -10.18 16.96 3.97
C THR A 83 -10.49 17.29 5.42
N VAL A 84 -10.02 18.43 5.94
CA VAL A 84 -10.32 18.86 7.30
C VAL A 84 -11.81 19.08 7.47
N GLY A 85 -12.50 19.75 6.53
CA GLY A 85 -13.94 19.92 6.58
C GLY A 85 -14.69 18.58 6.62
N SER A 86 -14.31 17.63 5.77
CA SER A 86 -14.88 16.28 5.77
C SER A 86 -14.59 15.52 7.06
N ILE A 87 -13.38 15.59 7.59
CA ILE A 87 -12.98 14.89 8.81
C ILE A 87 -13.62 15.52 10.04
N THR A 88 -13.77 16.85 10.07
CA THR A 88 -14.45 17.58 11.14
C THR A 88 -15.94 17.28 11.11
N LEU A 89 -16.60 17.32 9.94
CA LEU A 89 -17.98 16.88 9.79
C LEU A 89 -18.15 15.42 10.18
N ALA A 90 -17.24 14.54 9.76
CA ALA A 90 -17.26 13.12 10.11
C ALA A 90 -17.02 12.90 11.61
N LEU A 91 -16.12 13.63 12.27
CA LEU A 91 -15.91 13.54 13.72
C LEU A 91 -17.08 14.11 14.50
N TYR A 92 -17.64 15.26 14.10
CA TYR A 92 -18.84 15.83 14.73
C TYR A 92 -20.02 14.88 14.54
N ARG A 93 -20.19 14.32 13.33
CA ARG A 93 -21.17 13.26 13.07
C ARG A 93 -20.83 11.98 13.81
N PHE A 94 -19.59 11.60 14.06
CA PHE A 94 -19.24 10.33 14.72
C PHE A 94 -19.38 10.42 16.24
N ILE A 95 -19.02 11.56 16.84
CA ILE A 95 -19.28 11.86 18.25
C ILE A 95 -20.79 12.04 18.47
N SER A 96 -21.50 12.71 17.55
CA SER A 96 -22.96 12.80 17.57
C SER A 96 -23.64 11.47 17.20
N SER A 97 -23.00 10.61 16.41
CA SER A 97 -23.46 9.27 15.98
C SER A 97 -22.97 8.16 16.91
N ARG A 98 -22.80 8.49 18.19
CA ARG A 98 -23.28 7.60 19.25
C ARG A 98 -24.79 7.75 19.50
N ARG A 99 -25.48 8.67 18.83
CA ARG A 99 -26.96 8.80 18.84
C ARG A 99 -27.62 8.39 17.52
N ASP A 100 -26.93 8.53 16.38
CA ASP A 100 -27.48 8.29 15.04
C ASP A 100 -27.00 7.00 14.34
N ALA A 101 -26.35 6.08 15.06
CA ALA A 101 -26.16 4.69 14.60
C ALA A 101 -27.44 3.83 14.77
N ARG A 102 -28.60 4.47 15.02
CA ARG A 102 -29.90 3.81 15.19
C ARG A 102 -30.90 4.09 14.05
N HIS A 103 -30.51 4.79 12.98
CA HIS A 103 -31.45 5.20 11.91
C HIS A 103 -31.07 4.79 10.47
N VAL A 104 -29.99 4.02 10.27
CA VAL A 104 -29.68 3.39 8.96
C VAL A 104 -29.71 1.85 9.03
N GLY A 105 -30.16 1.30 10.17
CA GLY A 105 -30.37 -0.15 10.36
C GLY A 105 -31.83 -0.61 10.27
N ASP A 106 -32.79 0.31 10.10
CA ASP A 106 -34.23 0.01 10.22
C ASP A 106 -34.97 -0.07 8.87
N GLN A 107 -34.48 0.59 7.82
CA GLN A 107 -35.26 0.73 6.57
C GLN A 107 -34.97 -0.31 5.46
N SER A 108 -34.02 -1.23 5.65
CA SER A 108 -33.81 -2.34 4.69
C SER A 108 -34.59 -3.61 5.05
N GLN A 109 -35.27 -3.65 6.21
CA GLN A 109 -36.05 -4.82 6.64
C GLN A 109 -37.56 -4.72 6.34
N GLU A 110 -38.05 -3.59 5.82
CA GLU A 110 -39.50 -3.36 5.60
C GLU A 110 -39.94 -3.21 4.13
N VAL A 111 -39.03 -3.27 3.17
CA VAL A 111 -39.39 -3.26 1.74
C VAL A 111 -38.97 -4.55 1.04
N GLN A 112 -39.79 -5.57 1.35
CA GLN A 112 -40.21 -6.69 0.48
C GLN A 112 -39.23 -7.83 0.18
#